data_AF-A0A510JXQ3-F1
#
_entry.id   AF-A0A510JXQ3-F1
#
_cell.length_a   1.000
_cell.length_b   1.000
_cell.length_c   1.000
_cell.angle_alpha   90.00
_cell.angle_beta   90.00
_cell.angle_gamma   90.00
#
_symmetry.space_group_name_H-M   'P 1'
#
loop_
_entity.id
_entity.type
_entity.pdbx_description
1 polymer ?
#
loop_
_entity_poly.entity_id
_entity_poly.type
_entity_poly.pdbx_seq_one_letter_code
_entity_poly.pdbx_strand_id
1 'polypeptide(L)'
;MSSPSQTDYLNGAIRKSIIPIVRIIKSKSGETTLLGKIKLSSMIPVYDKSVIKEYDINHEIDTKYKNLVFDQLDFINSNKKLIIKYANTLYRQKIKNFSIGYVNQTVNFLLLEEKSKLYNK
;
A
#
# COMPACT_ATOMS: atom_id res chain seq x y z
N MET A 1 -1.95 -3.53 3.36
CA MET A 1 -0.60 -3.13 3.79
C MET A 1 0.16 -4.37 4.25
N SER A 2 1.48 -4.28 4.46
CA SER A 2 2.23 -5.36 5.11
C SER A 2 3.31 -4.79 6.02
N SER A 3 3.69 -5.57 7.04
CA SER A 3 4.80 -5.26 7.94
C SER A 3 6.15 -5.20 7.20
N PRO A 4 7.17 -4.59 7.81
CA PRO A 4 8.56 -4.65 7.36
C PRO A 4 9.05 -6.09 7.16
N SER A 5 9.93 -6.28 6.19
CA SER A 5 10.57 -7.57 5.89
C SER A 5 12.01 -7.34 5.44
N GLN A 6 12.84 -8.38 5.43
CA GLN A 6 14.25 -8.26 5.01
C GLN A 6 14.42 -7.67 3.59
N THR A 7 13.47 -7.95 2.69
CA THR A 7 13.47 -7.40 1.33
C THR A 7 13.28 -5.88 1.25
N ASP A 8 12.88 -5.24 2.34
CA ASP A 8 12.75 -3.78 2.39
C ASP A 8 14.06 -3.05 2.64
N TYR A 9 15.13 -3.80 2.93
CA TYR A 9 16.43 -3.25 3.22
C TYR A 9 17.42 -3.58 2.09
N LEU A 10 18.44 -2.74 1.96
CA LEU A 10 19.63 -2.98 1.14
C LEU A 10 20.83 -2.53 1.98
N ASN A 11 21.68 -3.48 2.34
CA ASN A 11 22.85 -3.24 3.21
C ASN A 11 22.48 -2.51 4.52
N GLY A 12 21.37 -2.93 5.16
CA GLY A 12 20.85 -2.32 6.38
C GLY A 12 20.07 -1.01 6.20
N ALA A 13 20.15 -0.36 5.04
CA ALA A 13 19.38 0.85 4.75
C ALA A 13 17.99 0.54 4.18
N ILE A 14 16.98 1.31 4.60
CA ILE A 14 15.61 1.21 4.07
C ILE A 14 15.65 1.59 2.58
N ARG A 15 15.16 0.69 1.71
CA ARG A 15 15.03 0.97 0.28
C ARG A 15 14.08 2.13 0.03
N LYS A 16 14.29 2.91 -1.03
CA LYS A 16 13.35 3.96 -1.44
C LYS A 16 12.02 3.37 -1.89
N SER A 17 10.94 4.14 -1.76
CA SER A 17 9.66 3.80 -2.40
C SER A 17 9.80 3.75 -3.91
N ILE A 18 9.07 2.83 -4.55
CA ILE A 18 8.99 2.67 -6.00
C ILE A 18 7.53 2.54 -6.40
N ILE A 19 7.23 2.65 -7.70
CA ILE A 19 5.85 2.61 -8.23
C ILE A 19 4.99 1.47 -7.63
N PRO A 20 5.42 0.19 -7.58
CA PRO A 20 4.60 -0.87 -7.01
C PRO A 20 4.54 -0.90 -5.47
N ILE A 21 5.44 -0.21 -4.76
CA ILE A 21 5.61 -0.32 -3.30
C ILE A 21 5.95 1.04 -2.68
N VAL A 22 5.04 1.56 -1.85
CA VAL A 22 5.29 2.75 -1.02
C VAL A 22 5.66 2.29 0.38
N ARG A 23 6.87 2.63 0.83
CA ARG A 23 7.37 2.35 2.17
C ARG A 23 6.96 3.47 3.12
N ILE A 24 6.33 3.08 4.23
CA ILE A 24 5.83 3.98 5.26
C ILE A 24 6.96 4.15 6.28
N ILE A 25 7.53 5.34 6.35
CA ILE A 25 8.65 5.65 7.24
C ILE A 25 8.26 6.75 8.23
N LYS A 26 8.86 6.72 9.41
CA LYS A 26 8.77 7.79 10.39
C LYS A 26 10.18 8.21 10.77
N SER A 27 10.43 9.50 10.72
CA SER A 27 11.70 10.09 11.16
C SER A 27 11.50 10.78 12.51
N LYS A 28 12.29 10.42 13.52
CA LYS A 28 12.27 11.02 14.85
C LYS A 28 13.70 11.13 15.37
N SER A 29 14.09 12.32 15.79
CA SER A 29 15.41 12.59 16.39
C SER A 29 16.60 12.11 15.54
N GLY A 30 16.50 12.23 14.22
CA GLY A 30 17.54 11.78 13.27
C GLY A 30 17.51 10.30 12.92
N GLU A 31 16.70 9.49 13.60
CA GLU A 31 16.48 8.08 13.27
C GLU A 31 15.28 7.92 12.33
N THR A 32 15.40 7.06 11.31
CA THR A 32 14.30 6.71 10.41
C THR A 32 13.91 5.26 10.57
N THR A 33 12.67 5.03 10.98
CA THR A 33 12.11 3.69 11.19
C THR A 33 11.12 3.34 10.08
N LEU A 34 11.17 2.10 9.60
CA LEU A 34 10.18 1.55 8.66
C LEU A 34 8.99 1.01 9.44
N LEU A 35 7.80 1.58 9.21
CA LEU A 35 6.56 1.19 9.88
C LEU A 35 5.72 0.19 9.08
N GLY A 36 6.07 -0.05 7.82
CA GLY A 36 5.38 -0.97 6.93
C GLY A 36 5.42 -0.52 5.48
N LYS A 37 4.57 -1.12 4.64
CA LYS A 37 4.48 -0.80 3.22
C LYS A 37 3.08 -0.97 2.63
N ILE A 38 2.77 -0.13 1.66
CA ILE A 38 1.61 -0.22 0.78
C ILE A 38 2.06 -0.93 -0.50
N LYS A 39 1.51 -2.12 -0.76
CA LYS A 39 1.77 -2.92 -1.96
C LYS A 39 0.76 -2.55 -3.04
N LEU A 40 1.06 -1.53 -3.84
CA LEU A 40 0.21 -1.09 -4.95
C LEU A 40 0.10 -2.16 -6.04
N SER A 41 1.12 -3.02 -6.20
CA SER A 41 1.07 -4.19 -7.10
C SER A 41 0.01 -5.24 -6.72
N SER A 42 -0.59 -5.12 -5.54
CA SER A 42 -1.63 -6.00 -5.01
C SER A 42 -2.91 -5.24 -4.66
N MET A 43 -3.08 -4.01 -5.17
CA MET A 43 -4.35 -3.29 -4.99
C MET A 43 -5.48 -4.00 -5.74
N ILE A 44 -6.69 -3.93 -5.19
CA ILE A 44 -7.87 -4.61 -5.73
C ILE A 44 -9.03 -3.63 -5.89
N PRO A 45 -9.91 -3.84 -6.88
CA PRO A 45 -11.15 -3.10 -6.99
C PRO A 45 -12.17 -3.62 -5.98
N VAL A 46 -12.86 -2.70 -5.30
CA VAL A 46 -13.96 -3.01 -4.38
C VAL A 46 -15.17 -2.20 -4.84
N TYR A 47 -16.14 -2.85 -5.48
CA TYR A 47 -17.36 -2.19 -5.97
C TYR A 47 -18.47 -2.20 -4.93
N ASP A 48 -18.72 -3.35 -4.30
CA ASP A 48 -19.64 -3.42 -3.17
C ASP A 48 -18.99 -2.82 -1.93
N LYS A 49 -19.51 -1.70 -1.43
CA LYS A 49 -18.99 -1.05 -0.21
C LYS A 49 -19.39 -1.81 1.05
N SER A 50 -20.39 -2.68 1.01
CA SER A 50 -20.86 -3.44 2.18
C SER A 50 -19.80 -4.41 2.72
N VAL A 51 -18.82 -4.81 1.90
CA VAL A 51 -17.70 -5.65 2.32
C VAL A 51 -16.58 -4.86 3.02
N ILE A 52 -16.65 -3.52 3.01
CA ILE A 52 -15.69 -2.67 3.69
C ILE A 52 -16.17 -2.44 5.12
N LYS A 53 -15.40 -2.94 6.08
CA LYS A 53 -15.55 -2.57 7.49
C LYS A 53 -14.47 -1.56 7.85
N GLU A 54 -14.89 -0.38 8.28
CA GLU A 54 -13.96 0.64 8.76
C GLU A 54 -13.31 0.19 10.07
N TYR A 55 -12.03 0.50 10.21
CA TYR A 55 -11.27 0.25 11.41
C TYR A 55 -11.29 1.49 12.30
N ASP A 56 -11.95 1.39 13.46
CA ASP A 56 -12.02 2.49 14.42
C ASP A 56 -10.83 2.47 15.39
N ILE A 57 -9.86 3.34 15.11
CA ILE A 57 -8.63 3.48 15.89
C ILE A 57 -8.87 3.95 17.34
N ASN A 58 -10.01 4.60 17.63
CA ASN A 58 -10.30 5.09 18.97
C ASN A 58 -10.58 3.93 19.93
N HIS A 59 -11.17 2.85 19.42
CA HIS A 59 -11.52 1.64 20.15
C HIS A 59 -10.40 0.58 20.19
N GLU A 60 -9.23 0.85 19.61
CA GLU A 60 -8.07 -0.06 19.72
C GLU A 60 -7.48 -0.03 21.14
N ILE A 61 -7.41 -1.22 21.75
CA ILE A 61 -6.96 -1.42 23.14
C ILE A 61 -5.44 -1.60 23.17
N ASP A 62 -4.84 -2.22 22.15
CA ASP A 62 -3.39 -2.32 22.04
C ASP A 62 -2.80 -0.94 21.72
N THR A 63 -2.26 -0.30 22.75
CA THR A 63 -1.70 1.05 22.64
C THR A 63 -0.52 1.11 21.67
N LYS A 64 0.29 0.04 21.56
CA LYS A 64 1.42 0.00 20.61
C LYS A 64 0.90 -0.07 19.18
N TYR A 65 -0.08 -0.94 18.93
CA TYR A 65 -0.68 -1.06 17.61
C TYR A 65 -1.45 0.21 17.22
N LYS A 66 -2.21 0.80 18.14
CA LYS A 66 -2.89 2.08 17.97
C LYS A 66 -1.92 3.19 17.52
N ASN A 67 -0.80 3.36 18.24
CA ASN A 67 0.22 4.35 17.89
C ASN A 67 0.86 4.07 16.52
N LEU A 68 1.12 2.80 16.19
CA LEU A 68 1.61 2.39 14.88
C LEU A 68 0.64 2.80 13.76
N VAL A 69 -0.66 2.54 13.92
CA VAL A 69 -1.68 2.89 12.92
C VAL A 69 -1.80 4.41 12.77
N PHE A 70 -1.74 5.18 13.86
CA PHE A 70 -1.72 6.65 13.79
C PHE A 70 -0.53 7.16 12.96
N ASP A 71 0.67 6.68 13.26
CA ASP A 71 1.88 7.07 12.53
C ASP A 71 1.81 6.69 11.03
N GLN A 72 1.24 5.53 10.72
CA GLN A 72 1.00 5.10 9.34
C GLN A 72 -0.02 6.01 8.63
N LEU A 73 -1.10 6.38 9.33
CA LEU A 73 -2.15 7.25 8.81
C LEU A 73 -1.61 8.66 8.50
N ASP A 74 -0.82 9.24 9.41
CA ASP A 74 -0.19 10.55 9.22
C ASP A 74 0.73 10.56 8.00
N PHE A 75 1.55 9.51 7.83
CA PHE A 75 2.38 9.35 6.65
C PHE A 75 1.55 9.25 5.37
N ILE A 76 0.49 8.42 5.37
CA ILE A 76 -0.40 8.22 4.22
C ILE A 76 -1.05 9.54 3.81
N ASN A 77 -1.57 10.30 4.78
CA ASN A 77 -2.20 11.59 4.52
C ASN A 77 -1.21 12.59 3.91
N SER A 78 -0.01 12.70 4.49
CA SER A 78 1.04 13.58 4.00
C SER A 78 1.53 13.20 2.59
N ASN A 79 1.49 11.91 2.24
CA ASN A 79 1.98 11.38 0.97
C ASN A 79 0.87 10.98 -0.03
N LYS A 80 -0.39 11.36 0.24
CA LYS A 80 -1.56 10.94 -0.54
C LYS A 80 -1.41 11.18 -2.05
N LYS A 81 -0.88 12.35 -2.43
CA LYS A 81 -0.64 12.71 -3.84
C LYS A 81 0.33 11.73 -4.53
N LEU A 82 1.40 11.35 -3.85
CA LEU A 82 2.39 10.40 -4.36
C LEU A 82 1.79 9.00 -4.52
N ILE A 83 1.06 8.53 -3.51
CA ILE A 83 0.43 7.20 -3.50
C ILE A 83 -0.56 7.09 -4.68
N ILE A 84 -1.42 8.07 -4.87
CA ILE A 84 -2.38 8.11 -5.98
C ILE A 84 -1.65 8.16 -7.33
N LYS A 85 -0.60 9.00 -7.46
CA LYS A 85 0.21 9.08 -8.68
C LYS A 85 0.84 7.72 -9.03
N TYR A 86 1.38 7.01 -8.05
CA TYR A 86 1.98 5.70 -8.25
C TYR A 86 0.94 4.65 -8.62
N ALA A 87 -0.21 4.62 -7.94
CA ALA A 87 -1.31 3.70 -8.25
C ALA A 87 -1.80 3.89 -9.70
N ASN A 88 -2.06 5.13 -10.11
CA ASN A 88 -2.50 5.46 -11.48
C ASN A 88 -1.45 5.09 -12.52
N THR A 89 -0.17 5.30 -12.21
CA THR A 89 0.93 4.96 -13.09
C THR A 89 1.04 3.44 -13.26
N LEU A 90 1.00 2.70 -12.16
CA LEU A 90 1.07 1.24 -12.17
C LEU A 90 -0.11 0.63 -12.93
N TYR A 91 -1.33 1.11 -12.67
CA TYR A 91 -2.53 0.69 -13.37
C TYR A 91 -2.37 0.88 -14.88
N ARG A 92 -1.99 2.09 -15.33
CA ARG A 92 -1.75 2.39 -16.74
C ARG A 92 -0.67 1.49 -17.37
N GLN A 93 0.44 1.26 -16.67
CA GLN A 93 1.51 0.40 -17.16
C GLN A 93 1.05 -1.05 -17.30
N LYS A 94 0.23 -1.54 -16.35
CA LYS A 94 -0.31 -2.90 -16.38
C LYS A 94 -1.31 -3.12 -17.51
N ILE A 95 -2.28 -2.22 -17.68
CA ILE A 95 -3.28 -2.36 -18.76
C ILE A 95 -2.67 -2.19 -20.16
N LYS A 96 -1.58 -1.42 -20.29
CA LYS A 96 -0.84 -1.26 -21.55
C LYS A 96 0.25 -2.31 -21.74
N ASN A 97 0.36 -3.28 -20.83
CA ASN A 97 1.33 -4.38 -20.87
C ASN A 97 2.79 -3.93 -21.10
N PHE A 98 3.24 -2.93 -20.35
CA PHE A 98 4.62 -2.44 -20.46
C PHE A 98 5.62 -3.54 -20.04
N SER A 99 6.71 -3.71 -20.81
CA SER A 99 7.79 -4.68 -20.50
C SER A 99 8.67 -4.18 -19.35
N ILE A 100 8.15 -4.27 -18.13
CA ILE A 100 8.82 -3.85 -16.90
C ILE A 100 8.66 -4.95 -15.85
N GLY A 101 9.74 -5.34 -15.17
CA GLY A 101 9.75 -6.50 -14.27
C GLY A 101 8.65 -6.51 -13.20
N TYR A 102 8.37 -5.36 -12.56
CA TYR A 102 7.31 -5.28 -11.54
C TYR A 102 5.89 -5.28 -12.13
N VAL A 103 5.71 -4.92 -13.40
CA VAL A 103 4.40 -4.96 -14.07
C VAL A 103 3.97 -6.41 -14.27
N ASN A 104 4.90 -7.29 -14.58
CA ASN A 104 4.65 -8.73 -14.71
C ASN A 104 4.22 -9.35 -13.37
N GLN A 105 4.77 -8.87 -12.26
CA GLN A 105 4.46 -9.34 -10.90
C GLN A 105 3.20 -8.67 -10.30
N THR A 106 2.62 -7.69 -10.98
CA THR A 106 1.41 -7.01 -10.54
C THR A 106 0.17 -7.84 -10.88
N VAL A 107 -0.82 -7.85 -9.97
CA VAL A 107 -2.08 -8.58 -10.16
C VAL A 107 -2.78 -8.17 -11.47
N ASN A 108 -3.60 -9.07 -12.02
CA ASN A 108 -4.37 -8.76 -13.23
C ASN A 108 -5.56 -7.85 -12.89
N PHE A 109 -5.36 -6.54 -13.00
CA PHE A 109 -6.40 -5.55 -12.65
C PHE A 109 -7.69 -5.74 -13.46
N LEU A 110 -7.61 -5.95 -14.78
CA LEU A 110 -8.80 -6.09 -15.62
C LEU A 110 -9.62 -7.32 -15.23
N LEU A 111 -8.95 -8.45 -14.95
CA LEU A 111 -9.63 -9.65 -14.47
C LEU A 111 -10.30 -9.42 -13.11
N LEU A 112 -9.59 -8.77 -12.17
CA LEU A 112 -10.15 -8.47 -10.85
C LEU A 112 -11.34 -7.52 -10.95
N GLU A 113 -11.31 -6.53 -11.85
CA GLU A 113 -12.42 -5.61 -12.08
C GLU A 113 -13.64 -6.32 -12.66
N GLU A 114 -13.44 -7.23 -13.61
CA GLU A 114 -14.50 -8.07 -14.17
C GLU A 114 -15.14 -8.93 -13.07
N LYS A 115 -14.34 -9.66 -12.30
CA LYS A 115 -14.86 -10.60 -11.29
C LYS A 115 -15.44 -9.90 -10.07
N SER A 116 -14.87 -8.75 -9.66
CA SER A 116 -15.38 -7.98 -8.51
C SER A 116 -16.79 -7.43 -8.77
N LYS A 117 -17.15 -7.14 -10.04
CA LYS A 117 -18.53 -6.74 -10.40
C LYS A 117 -19.55 -7.87 -10.31
N LEU A 118 -19.12 -9.12 -10.39
CA LEU A 118 -19.98 -10.30 -10.26
C LEU A 118 -20.23 -10.67 -8.79
N TYR A 119 -19.48 -10.04 -7.87
CA TYR A 119 -19.68 -10.25 -6.45
C TYR A 119 -20.97 -9.56 -6.00
N ASN A 120 -22.02 -10.35 -5.88
CA ASN A 120 -23.28 -9.96 -5.25
C ASN A 120 -23.40 -10.75 -3.95
N LYS A 121 -23.58 -10.03 -2.83
CA LYS A 121 -23.78 -10.61 -1.51
C LYS A 121 -25.27 -10.65 -1.16
#